data_AF-A0A933THI3-F1
#
_entry.id   AF-A0A933THI3-F1
#
_cell.length_a   1.000
_cell.length_b   1.000
_cell.length_c   1.000
_cell.angle_alpha   90.00
_cell.angle_beta   90.00
_cell.angle_gamma   90.00
#
_symmetry.space_group_name_H-M   'P 1'
#
loop_
_entity.id
_entity.type
_entity.pdbx_description
1 polymer ?
#
loop_
_entity_poly.entity_id
_entity_poly.type
_entity_poly.pdbx_seq_one_letter_code
_entity_poly.pdbx_strand_id
1 'polypeptide(L)' 'MLELRGIGKRLGGFALEDLSLQVRSGEYFVLLGPSGVGKTVLLETIAGLIRPD' A
#
# COMPACT_ATOMS: atom_id res chain seq x y z
N MET A 1 11.14 -6.61 -8.51
CA MET A 1 9.82 -7.23 -8.26
C MET A 1 9.37 -6.75 -6.88
N LEU A 2 8.17 -6.18 -6.79
CA LEU A 2 7.53 -5.78 -5.54
C LEU A 2 6.40 -6.75 -5.25
N GLU A 3 6.30 -7.24 -4.01
CA GLU A 3 5.22 -8.11 -3.58
C GLU A 3 4.74 -7.69 -2.19
N LEU A 4 3.43 -7.50 -2.06
CA LEU A 4 2.71 -7.27 -0.81
C LEU A 4 1.78 -8.45 -0.58
N ARG A 5 1.75 -8.96 0.65
CA ARG A 5 0.93 -10.12 1.05
C ARG A 5 0.16 -9.78 2.31
N GLY A 6 -1.16 -9.62 2.17
CA GLY A 6 -2.08 -9.37 3.29
C GLY A 6 -1.68 -8.17 4.15
N ILE A 7 -1.19 -7.09 3.53
CA ILE A 7 -0.71 -5.93 4.27
C ILE A 7 -1.90 -5.18 4.89
N GLY A 8 -1.85 -5.02 6.21
CA GLY A 8 -2.80 -4.22 6.98
C GLY A 8 -2.12 -3.01 7.61
N LYS A 9 -2.87 -1.91 7.74
CA LYS A 9 -2.45 -0.77 8.56
C LYS A 9 -3.63 0.05 9.05
N ARG A 10 -3.74 0.27 10.37
CA ARG A 10 -4.70 1.20 10.98
C ARG A 10 -4.03 2.51 11.38
N LEU A 11 -4.64 3.64 11.02
CA LEU A 11 -4.21 4.99 11.38
C LEU A 11 -5.45 5.84 11.69
N GLY A 12 -5.72 6.06 12.98
CA GLY A 12 -6.91 6.79 13.41
C GLY A 12 -8.19 6.15 12.87
N GLY A 13 -8.99 6.92 12.12
CA GLY A 13 -10.24 6.45 11.48
C GLY A 13 -10.08 5.78 10.11
N PHE A 14 -8.85 5.60 9.63
CA PHE A 14 -8.55 4.98 8.33
C PHE A 14 -7.87 3.61 8.51
N ALA A 15 -8.16 2.67 7.61
CA ALA A 15 -7.53 1.35 7.59
C ALA A 15 -7.21 0.89 6.16
N LEU A 16 -5.99 0.38 5.95
CA LEU A 16 -5.67 -0.57 4.89
C LEU A 16 -5.95 -1.96 5.44
N GLU A 17 -6.71 -2.77 4.70
CA GLU A 17 -7.11 -4.10 5.13
C GLU A 17 -6.79 -5.12 4.02
N ASP A 18 -6.03 -6.16 4.39
CA ASP A 18 -5.71 -7.33 3.56
C ASP A 18 -5.23 -7.00 2.13
N LEU A 19 -4.30 -6.03 2.01
CA LEU A 19 -3.82 -5.61 0.70
C LEU A 19 -2.72 -6.54 0.19
N SER A 20 -3.03 -7.25 -0.88
CA SER A 20 -2.08 -8.05 -1.65
C SER A 20 -1.89 -7.48 -3.04
N LEU A 21 -0.63 -7.28 -3.45
CA LEU A 21 -0.26 -6.68 -4.74
C LEU A 21 1.06 -7.28 -5.21
N GLN A 22 1.17 -7.53 -6.51
CA GLN A 22 2.43 -7.93 -7.14
C GLN A 22 2.73 -6.99 -8.32
N VAL A 23 3.93 -6.43 -8.34
CA VAL A 23 4.44 -5.64 -9.47
C VAL A 23 5.70 -6.32 -10.00
N ARG A 24 5.68 -6.69 -11.28
CA ARG A 24 6.74 -7.42 -11.96
C ARG A 24 7.95 -6.52 -12.21
N SER A 25 9.10 -7.13 -12.48
CA SER A 25 10.29 -6.36 -12.85
C SER A 25 10.06 -5.66 -14.19
N GLY A 26 10.37 -4.36 -14.27
CA GLY A 26 10.17 -3.56 -15.48
C GLY A 26 8.72 -3.11 -15.73
N GLU A 27 7.79 -3.44 -14.84
CA GLU A 27 6.39 -3.02 -14.96
C GLU A 27 6.21 -1.56 -14.50
N TYR A 28 5.50 -0.76 -15.30
CA TYR A 28 5.07 0.58 -14.93
C TYR A 28 3.69 0.51 -14.28
N PHE A 29 3.65 0.51 -12.95
CA PHE A 29 2.42 0.40 -12.17
C PHE A 29 1.91 1.77 -11.72
N VAL A 30 0.59 1.99 -11.80
CA VAL A 30 -0.06 3.24 -11.38
C VAL A 30 -1.11 2.95 -10.32
N LEU A 31 -1.02 3.65 -9.19
CA LEU A 31 -2.01 3.58 -8.11
C LEU A 31 -3.05 4.70 -8.27
N LEU A 32 -4.31 4.33 -8.52
CA LEU A 32 -5.42 5.26 -8.73
C LEU A 32 -6.44 5.21 -7.58
N GLY A 33 -7.15 6.32 -7.38
CA GLY A 33 -8.25 6.41 -6.42
C GLY A 33 -8.47 7.84 -5.91
N PRO A 34 -9.63 8.12 -5.30
CA PRO A 34 -9.94 9.45 -4.75
C PRO A 34 -9.00 9.84 -3.59
N SER A 35 -9.00 11.13 -3.23
CA SER A 35 -8.26 11.61 -2.06
C SER A 35 -8.79 10.96 -0.77
N GLY A 36 -7.89 10.61 0.15
CA GLY A 36 -8.24 10.00 1.43
C GLY A 36 -8.35 8.47 1.45
N VAL A 37 -8.29 7.78 0.30
CA VAL A 37 -8.40 6.31 0.23
C VAL A 37 -7.13 5.55 0.69
N GLY A 38 -6.10 6.27 1.14
CA GLY A 38 -4.88 5.64 1.69
C GLY A 38 -3.72 5.41 0.73
N LYS A 39 -3.73 6.02 -0.47
CA LYS A 39 -2.64 5.88 -1.45
C LYS A 39 -1.27 6.24 -0.86
N THR A 40 -1.18 7.39 -0.17
CA THR A 40 0.06 7.84 0.48
C THR A 40 0.50 6.85 1.55
N VAL A 41 -0.43 6.38 2.39
CA VAL A 41 -0.14 5.39 3.44
C VAL A 41 0.40 4.09 2.86
N LEU A 42 -0.19 3.60 1.75
CA LEU A 42 0.30 2.40 1.07
C LEU A 42 1.72 2.61 0.52
N LEU A 43 1.98 3.73 -0.15
CA LEU A 43 3.31 4.04 -0.71
C LEU A 43 4.37 4.22 0.40
N GLU A 44 4.03 4.87 1.49
CA GLU A 44 4.91 5.02 2.67
C GLU A 44 5.17 3.68 3.35
N THR A 45 4.17 2.78 3.37
CA THR A 45 4.32 1.41 3.87
C THR A 45 5.27 0.60 2.98
N ILE A 46 5.10 0.68 1.65
CA ILE A 46 6.00 0.07 0.66
C ILE A 46 7.44 0.59 0.82
N ALA A 47 7.60 1.90 1.05
CA ALA A 47 8.90 2.54 1.24
C ALA A 47 9.54 2.23 2.61
N GLY A 48 8.84 1.55 3.52
CA GLY A 48 9.32 1.23 4.85
C GLY A 48 9.28 2.40 5.84
N LEU A 49 8.60 3.50 5.49
CA LEU A 49 8.42 4.68 6.36
C LEU A 49 7.32 4.44 7.41
N ILE A 50 6.31 3.65 7.04
CA ILE A 50 5.26 3.19 7.95
C ILE A 50 5.39 1.67 8.05
N ARG A 51 5.41 1.15 9.28
CA ARG A 51 5.34 -0.30 9.49
C ARG A 51 3.89 -0.78 9.36
N PRO A 52 3.64 -1.85 8.58
CA PRO A 52 2.35 -2.52 8.59
C PRO A 52 2.09 -3.11 9.99
N ASP A 53 0.81 -3.38 10.27
CA ASP A 53 0.39 -4.04 11.51
C ASP A 53 0.68 -5.55 11.49
#